data_AF-A0A929P1B4-F1
#
_entry.id   AF-A0A929P1B4-F1
#
_cell.length_a   1.000
_cell.length_b   1.000
_cell.length_c   1.000
_cell.angle_alpha   90.00
_cell.angle_beta   90.00
_cell.angle_gamma   90.00
#
_symmetry.space_group_name_H-M   'P 1'
#
loop_
_entity.id
_entity.type
_entity.pdbx_description
1 polymer ?
#
loop_
_entity_poly.entity_id
_entity_poly.type
_entity_poly.pdbx_seq_one_letter_code
_entity_poly.pdbx_strand_id
1 'polypeptide(L)'
;MSLHAETKGYASFIFENDAFVNQDNGFTNGLAFQWGYSPFDKFDDSNTPSWIQYITEDLYINTMPDKKRAISYFVFQDMDTPKDITTSELLPDDVPYAGTLGWTVKQHAFDRTTSDSLSLTLGVVGPLSLAEQSQTVIHQIISAEAPQGWDNQVNHELVFR
;
A
#
# COMPACT_ATOMS: atom_id res chain seq x y z
N MET A 1 36.44 14.32 -7.60
CA MET A 1 36.04 14.17 -6.18
C MET A 1 34.59 13.69 -6.19
N SER A 2 34.35 12.39 -6.04
CA SER A 2 32.99 11.82 -6.05
C SER A 2 32.43 11.91 -4.63
N LEU A 3 31.44 12.77 -4.42
CA LEU A 3 30.67 12.83 -3.17
C LEU A 3 29.89 11.52 -3.05
N HIS A 4 30.35 10.62 -2.18
CA HIS A 4 29.52 9.50 -1.72
C HIS A 4 28.46 10.09 -0.81
N ALA A 5 27.21 10.12 -1.27
CA ALA A 5 26.09 10.40 -0.39
C ALA A 5 25.91 9.20 0.55
N GLU A 6 25.91 9.44 1.85
CA GLU A 6 25.57 8.42 2.84
C GLU A 6 24.13 7.91 2.61
N THR A 7 23.94 6.60 2.74
CA THR A 7 22.61 6.00 2.69
C THR A 7 21.78 6.48 3.88
N LYS A 8 20.59 7.00 3.59
CA LYS A 8 19.64 7.50 4.59
C LYS A 8 18.35 6.70 4.52
N GLY A 9 17.78 6.42 5.69
CA GLY A 9 16.44 5.86 5.81
C GLY A 9 15.38 6.95 5.87
N TYR A 10 14.16 6.62 5.49
CA TYR A 10 12.96 7.43 5.73
C TYR A 10 11.77 6.54 6.06
N ALA A 11 10.78 7.13 6.73
CA ALA A 11 9.48 6.51 6.95
C ALA A 11 8.38 7.57 6.83
N SER A 12 7.20 7.16 6.38
CA SER A 12 6.01 8.00 6.24
C SER A 12 4.77 7.20 6.63
N PHE A 13 3.80 7.89 7.22
CA PHE A 13 2.48 7.36 7.48
C PHE A 13 1.48 8.21 6.67
N ILE A 14 0.60 7.53 5.94
CA ILE A 14 -0.42 8.13 5.09
C ILE A 14 -1.77 7.70 5.63
N PHE A 15 -2.64 8.68 5.78
CA PHE A 15 -4.03 8.48 6.14
C PHE A 15 -4.89 9.27 5.16
N GLU A 16 -5.72 8.55 4.41
CA GLU A 16 -6.68 9.09 3.47
C GLU A 16 -8.07 8.80 4.03
N ASN A 17 -8.87 9.85 4.21
CA ASN A 17 -10.21 9.71 4.75
C ASN A 17 -11.16 10.76 4.19
N ASP A 18 -12.30 10.29 3.68
CA ASP A 18 -13.36 11.14 3.13
C ASP A 18 -14.21 11.81 4.22
N ALA A 19 -14.19 11.35 5.48
CA ALA A 19 -14.97 11.93 6.60
C ALA A 19 -14.63 13.40 6.92
N PHE A 20 -13.51 13.93 6.41
CA PHE A 20 -13.18 15.36 6.54
C PHE A 20 -13.98 16.25 5.59
N VAL A 21 -14.66 15.65 4.60
CA VAL A 21 -15.56 16.32 3.65
C VAL A 21 -16.94 15.73 3.88
N ASN A 22 -17.86 16.55 4.39
CA ASN A 22 -19.20 16.17 4.88
C ASN A 22 -20.16 15.67 3.76
N GLN A 23 -19.76 14.66 2.98
CA GLN A 23 -20.52 14.03 1.89
C GLN A 23 -20.21 12.52 1.83
N ASP A 24 -21.04 11.72 2.49
CA ASP A 24 -21.00 10.26 2.46
C ASP A 24 -21.47 9.70 1.10
N ASN A 25 -20.58 9.69 0.10
CA ASN A 25 -20.83 9.13 -1.23
C ASN A 25 -19.90 7.93 -1.52
N GLY A 26 -19.80 6.98 -0.59
CA GLY A 26 -19.00 5.75 -0.76
C GLY A 26 -17.60 5.90 -0.16
N PHE A 27 -17.57 5.96 1.17
CA PHE A 27 -16.36 6.16 1.98
C PHE A 27 -15.19 5.30 1.51
N THR A 28 -14.14 5.95 0.99
CA THR A 28 -12.85 5.34 0.68
C THR A 28 -11.87 5.70 1.80
N ASN A 29 -11.42 4.72 2.58
CA ASN A 29 -10.49 4.96 3.68
C ASN A 29 -9.20 4.17 3.48
N GLY A 30 -8.10 4.90 3.30
CA GLY A 30 -6.78 4.35 3.07
C GLY A 30 -5.85 4.60 4.25
N LEU A 31 -5.27 3.54 4.80
CA LEU A 31 -4.13 3.64 5.72
C LEU A 31 -2.91 3.07 5.05
N ALA A 32 -1.79 3.78 5.11
CA ALA A 32 -0.54 3.22 4.63
C ALA A 32 0.67 3.62 5.45
N PHE A 33 1.64 2.71 5.50
CA PHE A 33 2.95 2.95 6.06
C PHE A 33 4.01 2.66 5.01
N GLN A 34 4.87 3.64 4.77
CA GLN A 34 5.98 3.55 3.83
C GLN A 34 7.30 3.68 4.56
N TRP A 35 8.30 2.90 4.17
CA TRP A 35 9.68 3.13 4.59
C TRP A 35 10.66 2.73 3.49
N GLY A 36 11.89 3.22 3.57
CA GLY A 36 12.89 2.90 2.55
C GLY A 36 14.25 3.51 2.83
N TYR A 37 15.19 3.20 1.95
CA TYR A 37 16.59 3.61 2.08
C TYR A 37 17.13 4.08 0.73
N SER A 38 17.93 5.16 0.75
CA SER A 38 18.52 5.77 -0.45
C SER A 38 19.60 6.80 -0.07
N PRO A 39 20.57 7.12 -0.94
CA PRO A 39 20.97 6.34 -2.11
C PRO A 39 21.97 5.25 -1.73
N PHE A 40 22.14 4.27 -2.61
CA PHE A 40 23.25 3.31 -2.59
C PHE A 40 23.64 2.91 -4.02
N ASP A 41 24.75 2.21 -4.20
CA ASP A 41 25.32 1.94 -5.54
C ASP A 41 24.73 0.71 -6.25
N LYS A 42 24.34 -0.32 -5.49
CA LYS A 42 23.83 -1.59 -6.02
C LYS A 42 22.86 -2.25 -5.04
N PHE A 43 21.95 -3.06 -5.56
CA PHE A 43 21.19 -3.97 -4.72
C PHE A 43 22.09 -5.11 -4.26
N ASP A 44 22.08 -5.40 -2.96
CA ASP A 44 22.73 -6.57 -2.37
C ASP A 44 22.02 -6.97 -1.07
N ASP A 45 22.45 -8.09 -0.47
CA ASP A 45 21.84 -8.66 0.73
C ASP A 45 21.85 -7.72 1.95
N SER A 46 22.64 -6.63 1.94
CA SER A 46 22.64 -5.65 3.03
C SER A 46 21.48 -4.66 2.96
N ASN A 47 20.89 -4.46 1.77
CA ASN A 47 19.86 -3.46 1.53
C ASN A 47 18.57 -4.02 0.90
N THR A 48 18.63 -5.23 0.36
CA THR A 48 17.52 -5.89 -0.35
C THR A 48 17.33 -7.32 0.18
N PRO A 49 16.09 -7.74 0.51
CA PRO A 49 15.81 -9.13 0.85
C PRO A 49 16.25 -10.08 -0.25
N SER A 50 16.93 -11.17 0.13
CA SER A 50 17.59 -12.07 -0.82
C SER A 50 16.65 -12.65 -1.88
N TRP A 51 15.37 -12.90 -1.55
CA TRP A 51 14.39 -13.40 -2.53
C TRP A 51 14.02 -12.35 -3.58
N ILE A 52 13.99 -11.06 -3.20
CA ILE A 52 13.75 -9.95 -4.13
C ILE A 52 14.97 -9.79 -5.02
N GLN A 53 16.16 -9.82 -4.42
CA GLN A 53 17.41 -9.78 -5.17
C GLN A 53 17.45 -10.92 -6.19
N TYR A 54 17.15 -12.16 -5.77
CA TYR A 54 17.13 -13.33 -6.65
C TYR A 54 16.22 -13.17 -7.86
N ILE A 55 15.01 -12.64 -7.71
CA ILE A 55 14.09 -12.46 -8.85
C ILE A 55 14.38 -11.19 -9.68
N THR A 56 15.21 -10.28 -9.18
CA THR A 56 15.51 -9.00 -9.86
C THR A 56 16.95 -8.86 -10.32
N GLU A 57 17.83 -9.82 -10.03
CA GLU A 57 19.28 -9.67 -10.19
C GLU A 57 19.71 -9.36 -11.63
N ASP A 58 19.07 -10.00 -12.61
CA ASP A 58 19.35 -9.84 -14.04
C ASP A 58 18.48 -8.77 -14.73
N LEU A 59 17.54 -8.17 -14.00
CA LEU A 59 16.62 -7.18 -14.57
C LEU A 59 17.29 -5.82 -14.76
N TYR A 60 16.73 -5.01 -15.66
CA TYR A 60 17.24 -3.68 -16.00
C TYR A 60 17.46 -2.79 -14.77
N ILE A 61 16.58 -2.91 -13.77
CA ILE A 61 16.63 -2.11 -12.54
C ILE A 61 17.93 -2.36 -11.75
N ASN A 62 18.50 -3.56 -11.83
CA ASN A 62 19.76 -3.90 -11.18
C ASN A 62 20.97 -3.67 -12.11
N THR A 63 20.83 -3.96 -13.41
CA THR A 63 21.96 -3.97 -14.35
C THR A 63 22.31 -2.64 -15.01
N MET A 64 21.43 -1.61 -14.95
CA MET A 64 21.72 -0.29 -15.52
C MET A 64 23.01 0.34 -14.94
N PRO A 65 23.99 0.70 -15.79
CA PRO A 65 25.23 1.32 -15.33
C PRO A 65 24.99 2.76 -14.85
N ASP A 66 25.88 3.26 -14.00
CA ASP A 66 25.95 4.67 -13.58
C ASP A 66 24.69 5.24 -12.91
N LYS A 67 23.81 4.38 -12.40
CA LYS A 67 22.62 4.76 -11.62
C LYS A 67 22.89 4.61 -10.12
N LYS A 68 22.26 5.47 -9.31
CA LYS A 68 22.05 5.21 -7.87
C LYS A 68 20.80 4.36 -7.68
N ARG A 69 20.75 3.62 -6.58
CA ARG A 69 19.65 2.74 -6.21
C ARG A 69 18.93 3.24 -4.96
N ALA A 70 17.66 2.89 -4.89
CA ALA A 70 16.84 3.01 -3.69
C ALA A 70 15.87 1.84 -3.62
N ILE A 71 15.45 1.51 -2.41
CA ILE A 71 14.39 0.54 -2.17
C ILE A 71 13.39 1.13 -1.18
N SER A 72 12.11 0.89 -1.43
CA SER A 72 11.03 1.26 -0.53
C SER A 72 10.01 0.16 -0.41
N TYR A 73 9.39 0.09 0.76
CA TYR A 73 8.33 -0.83 1.09
C TYR A 73 7.10 -0.01 1.49
N PHE A 74 5.95 -0.55 1.15
CA PHE A 74 4.66 0.05 1.41
C PHE A 74 3.74 -1.04 1.93
N VAL A 75 3.12 -0.83 3.08
CA VAL A 75 1.99 -1.65 3.55
C VAL A 75 0.79 -0.74 3.55
N PHE A 76 -0.30 -1.18 2.94
CA PHE A 76 -1.52 -0.39 2.85
C PHE A 76 -2.75 -1.25 3.13
N GLN A 77 -3.76 -0.62 3.70
CA GLN A 77 -5.11 -1.14 3.78
C GLN A 77 -6.05 -0.12 3.14
N ASP A 78 -6.90 -0.60 2.25
CA ASP A 78 -7.91 0.21 1.55
C ASP A 78 -9.29 -0.43 1.75
N MET A 79 -10.35 0.37 1.65
CA MET A 79 -11.72 -0.11 1.81
C MET A 79 -12.71 0.65 0.91
N ASP A 80 -13.56 -0.12 0.24
CA ASP A 80 -14.76 0.34 -0.43
C ASP A 80 -15.97 -0.04 0.44
N THR A 81 -16.90 0.89 0.65
CA THR A 81 -18.17 0.62 1.35
C THR A 81 -19.37 1.25 0.63
N PRO A 82 -20.56 0.63 0.70
CA PRO A 82 -21.79 1.26 0.26
C PRO A 82 -22.04 2.61 0.93
N LYS A 83 -22.94 3.41 0.37
CA LYS A 83 -23.33 4.71 0.95
C LYS A 83 -24.06 4.56 2.28
N ASP A 84 -24.97 3.59 2.38
CA ASP A 84 -25.64 3.27 3.64
C ASP A 84 -24.86 2.14 4.32
N ILE A 85 -24.01 2.52 5.27
CA ILE A 85 -23.25 1.57 6.07
C ILE A 85 -24.03 1.00 7.25
N THR A 86 -25.21 1.56 7.57
CA THR A 86 -25.98 1.22 8.78
C THR A 86 -26.88 0.01 8.61
N THR A 87 -27.13 -0.39 7.35
CA THR A 87 -27.88 -1.60 7.03
C THR A 87 -26.98 -2.83 7.01
N SER A 88 -27.52 -3.95 7.50
CA SER A 88 -26.91 -5.28 7.35
C SER A 88 -27.37 -6.00 6.09
N GLU A 89 -28.30 -5.42 5.33
CA GLU A 89 -28.77 -6.00 4.08
C GLU A 89 -27.74 -5.79 2.96
N LEU A 90 -27.61 -6.79 2.09
CA LEU A 90 -26.86 -6.62 0.85
C LEU A 90 -27.55 -5.55 0.00
N LEU A 91 -26.78 -4.57 -0.49
CA LEU A 91 -27.23 -3.52 -1.39
C LEU A 91 -26.71 -3.80 -2.81
N PRO A 92 -27.46 -4.50 -3.69
CA PRO A 92 -26.94 -4.97 -4.98
C PRO A 92 -26.72 -3.85 -6.00
N ASP A 93 -27.33 -2.69 -5.77
CA ASP A 93 -27.29 -1.51 -6.64
C ASP A 93 -26.20 -0.49 -6.22
N ASP A 94 -25.38 -0.82 -5.19
CA ASP A 94 -24.27 0.01 -4.71
C ASP A 94 -22.94 -0.75 -4.75
N VAL A 95 -21.82 -0.08 -4.46
CA VAL A 95 -20.52 -0.73 -4.32
C VAL A 95 -20.57 -1.72 -3.14
N PRO A 96 -20.03 -2.95 -3.28
CA PRO A 96 -20.00 -3.89 -2.18
C PRO A 96 -19.00 -3.44 -1.12
N TYR A 97 -19.14 -3.98 0.09
CA TYR A 97 -18.04 -3.94 1.05
C TYR A 97 -16.86 -4.72 0.48
N ALA A 98 -15.70 -4.08 0.37
CA ALA A 98 -14.47 -4.72 -0.03
C ALA A 98 -13.30 -4.08 0.70
N GLY A 99 -12.54 -4.88 1.42
CA GLY A 99 -11.28 -4.46 2.02
C GLY A 99 -10.10 -5.06 1.27
N THR A 100 -9.03 -4.29 1.08
CA THR A 100 -7.75 -4.76 0.55
C THR A 100 -6.67 -4.55 1.58
N LEU A 101 -5.85 -5.57 1.85
CA LEU A 101 -4.58 -5.43 2.56
C LEU A 101 -3.45 -5.80 1.60
N GLY A 102 -2.52 -4.87 1.39
CA GLY A 102 -1.45 -5.04 0.44
C GLY A 102 -0.09 -4.67 0.99
N TRP A 103 0.93 -5.27 0.38
CA TRP A 103 2.33 -4.95 0.57
C TRP A 103 2.98 -4.77 -0.80
N THR A 104 3.73 -3.69 -0.96
CA THR A 104 4.50 -3.39 -2.15
C THR A 104 5.96 -3.21 -1.80
N VAL A 105 6.84 -3.80 -2.59
CA VAL A 105 8.26 -3.42 -2.65
C VAL A 105 8.53 -2.72 -3.98
N LYS A 106 9.32 -1.65 -3.93
CA LYS A 106 9.72 -0.87 -5.10
C LYS A 106 11.21 -0.62 -5.10
N GLN A 107 11.86 -1.06 -6.16
CA GLN A 107 13.25 -0.78 -6.46
C GLN A 107 13.32 0.39 -7.45
N HIS A 108 14.26 1.30 -7.22
CA HIS A 108 14.52 2.44 -8.08
C HIS A 108 15.95 2.43 -8.59
N ALA A 109 16.14 2.83 -9.85
CA ALA A 109 17.43 3.16 -10.44
C ALA A 109 17.36 4.57 -11.03
N PHE A 110 18.17 5.50 -10.52
CA PHE A 110 18.02 6.91 -10.85
C PHE A 110 19.36 7.65 -10.96
N ASP A 111 19.35 8.74 -11.73
CA ASP A 111 20.40 9.75 -11.75
C ASP A 111 19.76 11.15 -11.74
N ARG A 112 20.50 12.17 -12.20
CA ARG A 112 20.02 13.56 -12.23
C ARG A 112 18.94 13.84 -13.28
N THR A 113 18.74 12.93 -14.22
CA THR A 113 17.93 13.12 -15.43
C THR A 113 16.86 12.06 -15.63
N THR A 114 17.05 10.83 -15.15
CA THR A 114 16.05 9.78 -15.23
C THR A 114 15.89 9.04 -13.91
N SER A 115 14.69 8.50 -13.70
CA SER A 115 14.37 7.63 -12.58
C SER A 115 13.46 6.52 -13.07
N ASP A 116 13.96 5.30 -13.06
CA ASP A 116 13.25 4.09 -13.42
C ASP A 116 12.83 3.34 -12.15
N SER A 117 11.74 2.58 -12.21
CA SER A 117 11.28 1.80 -11.06
C SER A 117 10.64 0.48 -11.44
N LEU A 118 10.96 -0.55 -10.67
CA LEU A 118 10.32 -1.85 -10.69
C LEU A 118 9.60 -2.06 -9.35
N SER A 119 8.35 -2.52 -9.39
CA SER A 119 7.57 -2.80 -8.19
C SER A 119 6.94 -4.18 -8.25
N LEU A 120 6.80 -4.81 -7.10
CA LEU A 120 5.98 -6.00 -6.88
C LEU A 120 4.99 -5.67 -5.78
N THR A 121 3.71 -5.84 -6.05
CA THR A 121 2.63 -5.77 -5.05
C THR A 121 2.05 -7.15 -4.83
N LEU A 122 1.84 -7.51 -3.57
CA LEU A 122 1.13 -8.70 -3.12
C LEU A 122 0.07 -8.29 -2.11
N GLY A 123 -1.10 -8.92 -2.11
CA GLY A 123 -2.15 -8.60 -1.18
C GLY A 123 -3.32 -9.56 -1.20
N VAL A 124 -4.34 -9.20 -0.44
CA VAL A 124 -5.60 -9.94 -0.34
C VAL A 124 -6.77 -8.97 -0.29
N VAL A 125 -7.82 -9.29 -1.03
CA VAL A 125 -9.14 -8.67 -0.94
C VAL A 125 -10.05 -9.56 -0.10
N GLY A 126 -10.97 -8.98 0.66
CA GLY A 126 -11.98 -9.69 1.46
C GLY A 126 -11.66 -9.72 2.96
N PRO A 127 -12.27 -10.62 3.76
CA PRO A 127 -12.18 -10.58 5.22
C PRO A 127 -10.76 -10.61 5.81
N LEU A 128 -9.81 -11.29 5.15
CA LEU A 128 -8.39 -11.32 5.53
C LEU A 128 -7.69 -9.96 5.45
N SER A 129 -8.29 -8.98 4.76
CA SER A 129 -7.79 -7.61 4.76
C SER A 129 -7.93 -6.91 6.10
N LEU A 130 -8.82 -7.40 6.97
CA LEU A 130 -9.18 -6.80 8.26
C LEU A 130 -9.75 -5.37 8.18
N ALA A 131 -10.37 -5.01 7.05
CA ALA A 131 -10.92 -3.68 6.86
C ALA A 131 -12.11 -3.38 7.78
N GLU A 132 -12.97 -4.37 8.07
CA GLU A 132 -14.07 -4.24 9.05
C GLU A 132 -13.57 -3.77 10.41
N GLN A 133 -12.52 -4.41 10.91
CA GLN A 133 -11.96 -4.12 12.23
C GLN A 133 -11.37 -2.72 12.26
N SER A 134 -10.62 -2.34 11.22
CA SER A 134 -10.06 -1.00 11.09
C SER A 134 -11.15 0.08 11.00
N GLN A 135 -12.16 -0.11 10.16
CA GLN A 135 -13.27 0.84 10.03
C GLN A 135 -14.02 0.98 11.36
N THR A 136 -14.33 -0.14 12.00
CA THR A 136 -15.01 -0.16 13.30
C THR A 136 -14.23 0.61 14.36
N VAL A 137 -12.91 0.40 14.46
CA VAL A 137 -12.04 1.11 15.41
C VAL A 137 -12.03 2.61 15.12
N ILE A 138 -11.88 3.01 13.85
CA ILE A 138 -11.88 4.44 13.47
C ILE A 138 -13.24 5.07 13.80
N HIS A 139 -14.35 4.41 13.46
CA HIS A 139 -15.69 4.91 13.72
C HIS A 139 -15.96 5.06 15.23
N GLN A 140 -15.45 4.14 16.06
CA GLN A 140 -15.50 4.29 17.52
C GLN A 140 -14.69 5.48 18.02
N ILE A 141 -13.50 5.72 17.48
CA ILE A 141 -12.63 6.85 17.88
C ILE A 141 -13.29 8.19 17.55
N ILE A 142 -13.91 8.31 16.38
CA ILE A 142 -14.54 9.57 15.93
C ILE A 142 -16.03 9.67 16.27
N SER A 143 -16.59 8.67 16.96
CA SER A 143 -18.03 8.58 17.28
C SER A 143 -18.95 8.64 16.05
N ALA A 144 -18.55 7.99 14.96
CA ALA A 144 -19.37 7.78 13.76
C ALA A 144 -20.27 6.54 13.90
N GLU A 145 -21.27 6.43 13.02
CA GLU A 145 -22.19 5.28 12.98
C GLU A 145 -21.44 3.99 12.66
N ALA A 146 -21.77 2.88 13.33
CA ALA A 146 -21.07 1.62 13.15
C ALA A 146 -21.46 0.95 11.82
N PRO A 147 -20.50 0.48 11.00
CA PRO A 147 -20.82 -0.27 9.79
C PRO A 147 -21.45 -1.63 10.15
N GLN A 148 -22.55 -2.00 9.50
CA GLN A 148 -23.31 -3.23 9.78
C GLN A 148 -23.29 -4.24 8.62
N GLY A 149 -22.75 -3.87 7.46
CA GLY A 149 -22.85 -4.67 6.23
C GLY A 149 -21.64 -5.55 5.90
N TRP A 150 -20.59 -5.56 6.74
CA TRP A 150 -19.34 -6.30 6.46
C TRP A 150 -19.50 -7.82 6.31
N ASP A 151 -20.59 -8.39 6.83
CA ASP A 151 -20.95 -9.80 6.61
C ASP A 151 -21.28 -10.10 5.13
N ASN A 152 -21.62 -9.08 4.34
CA ASN A 152 -21.90 -9.19 2.90
C ASN A 152 -20.70 -8.81 2.01
N GLN A 153 -19.51 -8.66 2.57
CA GLN A 153 -18.33 -8.25 1.81
C GLN A 153 -17.92 -9.29 0.76
N VAL A 154 -17.14 -8.86 -0.22
CA VAL A 154 -16.55 -9.75 -1.23
C VAL A 154 -15.68 -10.84 -0.59
N ASN A 155 -15.64 -12.01 -1.24
CA ASN A 155 -14.85 -13.15 -0.77
C ASN A 155 -13.34 -12.93 -0.92
N HIS A 156 -12.55 -13.83 -0.32
CA HIS A 156 -11.09 -13.78 -0.42
C HIS A 156 -10.58 -13.94 -1.85
N GLU A 157 -9.80 -12.96 -2.28
CA GLU A 157 -9.08 -13.00 -3.56
C GLU A 157 -7.63 -12.52 -3.38
N LEU A 158 -6.70 -13.15 -4.08
CA LEU A 158 -5.31 -12.74 -4.06
C LEU A 158 -5.08 -11.57 -5.02
N VAL A 159 -4.34 -10.56 -4.56
CA VAL A 159 -3.89 -9.43 -5.37
C VAL A 159 -2.42 -9.59 -5.66
N PHE A 160 -2.03 -9.46 -6.93
CA PHE A 160 -0.63 -9.36 -7.32
C PHE A 160 -0.48 -8.47 -8.57
N ARG A 161 0.57 -7.65 -8.59
CA ARG A 161 0.88 -6.74 -9.70
C ARG A 161 2.38 -6.50 -9.82
#